data_AF-A0A5N6U793-F1
#
_entry.id   AF-A0A5N6U793-F1
#
_cell.length_a   1.000
_cell.length_b   1.000
_cell.length_c   1.000
_cell.angle_alpha   90.00
_cell.angle_beta   90.00
_cell.angle_gamma   90.00
#
_symmetry.space_group_name_H-M   'P 1'
#
loop_
_entity.id
_entity.type
_entity.pdbx_description
1 polymer ?
#
loop_
_entity_poly.entity_id
_entity_poly.type
_entity_poly.pdbx_seq_one_letter_code
_entity_poly.pdbx_strand_id
1 'polypeptide(L)'
;MSAVDHAFWAAAASLETVLPPKSQVMSPVESTDSTEDARVMSFQLPGKPSDAKSAFETQLQEFTCHIQSLERGNLRIEIPASRRANEQPLSPPLIDARNAFPLRKRKIEWLDGEQNAYSDCSGTSPFASDDNYSLVKTALDEQTGDIMLPREVVSSLFRELLHHRAAGKQPDREIDLRKHQQRNKAFQTALQEIAKVIMKVANGDLSTKIPIHPLEMDSDIITFKVTMNNMLDQLRVFANEVSRVAWEVGTEGLLGGQAQVAGMHGVWKEVTDNVNTMALNLTDQVREIAVVTTAVAHGDLSRKIERPAKGEIFQLQNTFNTMVVQLRTFATEVSRVARDVGIEGVLGGQARVYGTQGMWHELTTNVNAMANNLTMQVRDIATVTTAVANGDLTQKVRADCKGEILALKNIINSMVDQLRQFAQEVTKISREVGTDGVLGGQATVHGVEGVWMDLTESVFLNDTCFRPFCLCFVDCERMFRRKEAKLWSFMCGMVCGF
;
A
#
# COMPACT_ATOMS: atom_id res chain seq x y z
N MET A 1 -16.05 -2.34 25.56
CA MET A 1 -14.71 -2.43 26.17
C MET A 1 -14.05 -3.66 25.58
N SER A 2 -13.48 -3.48 24.40
CA SER A 2 -13.20 -4.51 23.40
C SER A 2 -11.71 -4.65 23.20
N ALA A 3 -11.29 -5.79 22.65
CA ALA A 3 -9.92 -6.23 22.33
C ALA A 3 -8.92 -5.19 21.76
N VAL A 4 -9.39 -4.03 21.33
CA VAL A 4 -8.61 -2.86 20.92
C VAL A 4 -7.77 -2.30 22.08
N ASP A 5 -8.32 -2.22 23.30
CA ASP A 5 -7.58 -1.69 24.46
C ASP A 5 -6.41 -2.62 24.85
N HIS A 6 -6.60 -3.93 24.69
CA HIS A 6 -5.56 -4.93 24.98
C HIS A 6 -4.44 -4.91 23.94
N ALA A 7 -4.76 -4.63 22.67
CA ALA A 7 -3.77 -4.45 21.60
C ALA A 7 -2.96 -3.16 21.78
N PHE A 8 -3.59 -2.09 22.27
CA PHE A 8 -2.93 -0.82 22.53
C PHE A 8 -1.90 -0.93 23.67
N TRP A 9 -2.24 -1.61 24.76
CA TRP A 9 -1.28 -1.84 25.86
C TRP A 9 -0.15 -2.81 25.50
N ALA A 10 -0.42 -3.82 24.66
CA ALA A 10 0.61 -4.73 24.17
C ALA A 10 1.61 -4.03 23.21
N ALA A 11 1.13 -3.09 22.40
CA ALA A 11 1.98 -2.26 21.55
C ALA A 11 2.81 -1.26 22.38
N ALA A 12 2.24 -0.67 23.43
CA ALA A 12 2.96 0.23 24.34
C ALA A 12 4.08 -0.47 25.12
N ALA A 13 3.85 -1.70 25.59
CA ALA A 13 4.86 -2.50 26.29
C ALA A 13 6.04 -2.90 25.39
N SER A 14 5.80 -3.05 24.08
CA SER A 14 6.84 -3.38 23.10
C SER A 14 7.77 -2.18 22.81
N LEU A 15 7.28 -0.95 23.00
CA LEU A 15 8.04 0.28 22.76
C LEU A 15 9.06 0.62 23.88
N GLU A 16 8.86 0.13 25.11
CA GLU A 16 9.84 0.29 26.19
C GLU A 16 11.10 -0.57 26.00
N THR A 17 11.05 -1.60 25.16
CA THR A 17 12.21 -2.48 24.88
C THR A 17 13.14 -1.97 23.77
N VAL A 18 12.73 -0.92 23.05
CA VAL A 18 13.45 -0.38 21.88
C VAL A 18 14.19 0.93 22.20
N LEU A 19 14.01 1.49 23.41
CA LEU A 19 14.71 2.71 23.84
C LEU A 19 16.07 2.35 24.49
N PRO A 20 17.18 3.04 24.12
CA PRO A 20 18.48 2.82 24.75
C PRO A 20 18.47 3.26 26.24
N PRO A 21 19.33 2.67 27.10
CA PRO A 21 19.32 2.95 28.53
C PRO A 21 19.74 4.41 28.81
N LYS A 22 19.05 5.03 29.77
CA LYS A 22 19.39 6.35 30.32
C LYS A 22 20.85 6.36 30.81
N SER A 23 21.75 6.98 30.06
CA SER A 23 23.11 7.24 30.49
C SER A 23 23.17 8.55 31.29
N GLN A 24 23.39 8.37 32.59
CA GLN A 24 24.26 9.13 33.48
C GLN A 24 24.09 10.65 33.62
N VAL A 25 23.59 10.99 34.81
CA VAL A 25 23.93 12.18 35.59
C VAL A 25 25.43 12.48 35.47
N MET A 26 25.78 13.70 35.02
CA MET A 26 27.10 14.28 35.22
C MET A 26 26.95 15.58 36.03
N SER A 27 27.75 15.64 37.08
CA SER A 27 27.82 16.64 38.15
C SER A 27 28.21 18.05 37.66
N PRO A 28 27.96 19.10 38.46
CA PRO A 28 28.24 20.48 38.08
C PRO A 28 29.75 20.74 38.14
N VAL A 29 30.32 21.29 37.06
CA VAL A 29 31.67 21.86 37.05
C VAL A 29 31.55 23.37 37.16
N GLU A 30 32.34 23.89 38.09
CA GLU A 30 32.40 25.26 38.58
C GLU A 30 32.59 26.30 37.47
N SER A 31 31.91 27.42 37.70
CA SER A 31 32.10 28.70 37.05
C SER A 31 33.48 29.29 37.39
N THR A 32 34.24 29.65 36.36
CA THR A 32 35.25 30.71 36.46
C THR A 32 35.09 31.71 35.31
N ASP A 33 34.95 32.96 35.74
CA ASP A 33 35.28 34.22 35.09
C ASP A 33 34.53 34.75 33.86
N SER A 34 33.81 35.85 34.13
CA SER A 34 33.78 37.14 33.44
C SER A 34 33.89 37.17 31.90
N THR A 35 32.78 37.53 31.24
CA THR A 35 32.58 38.82 30.52
C THR A 35 31.28 38.76 29.73
N GLU A 36 30.53 39.87 29.73
CA GLU A 36 29.40 40.10 28.84
C GLU A 36 29.86 40.03 27.39
N ASP A 37 29.32 39.08 26.61
CA ASP A 37 29.12 39.26 25.17
C ASP A 37 28.18 38.18 24.61
N ALA A 38 27.45 38.57 23.57
CA ALA A 38 26.34 37.85 22.95
C ALA A 38 26.56 36.33 22.78
N ARG A 39 25.75 35.51 23.48
CA ARG A 39 25.65 34.07 23.20
C ARG A 39 24.92 33.85 21.87
N VAL A 40 25.66 33.88 20.78
CA VAL A 40 25.30 33.23 19.52
C VAL A 40 25.26 31.72 19.79
N MET A 41 24.07 31.14 19.84
CA MET A 41 23.95 29.68 19.91
C MET A 41 24.35 29.08 18.56
N SER A 42 25.53 28.47 18.52
CA SER A 42 25.96 27.62 17.41
C SER A 42 25.43 26.21 17.62
N PHE A 43 24.51 25.78 16.76
CA PHE A 43 24.04 24.40 16.73
C PHE A 43 24.95 23.59 15.81
N GLN A 44 25.66 22.60 16.36
CA GLN A 44 26.39 21.61 15.59
C GLN A 44 25.73 20.25 15.73
N LEU A 45 25.18 19.74 14.63
CA LEU A 45 24.60 18.40 14.56
C LEU A 45 25.73 17.35 14.51
N PRO A 46 25.60 16.17 15.13
CA PRO A 46 26.61 15.12 15.03
C PRO A 46 26.64 14.49 13.62
N GLY A 47 27.85 14.25 13.07
CA GLY A 47 28.08 13.63 11.75
C GLY A 47 29.10 14.36 10.87
N LYS A 48 29.61 13.72 9.80
CA LYS A 48 30.61 14.31 8.88
C LYS A 48 30.06 15.58 8.20
N PRO A 49 30.88 16.63 7.97
CA PRO A 49 30.42 17.86 7.33
C PRO A 49 30.03 17.60 5.87
N SER A 50 28.88 18.11 5.48
CA SER A 50 28.32 18.06 4.13
C SER A 50 27.60 19.39 3.87
N ASP A 51 27.61 19.89 2.64
CA ASP A 51 26.99 21.18 2.29
C ASP A 51 25.50 21.23 2.63
N ALA A 52 24.80 20.10 2.57
CA ALA A 52 23.41 19.99 3.00
C ALA A 52 23.25 20.17 4.52
N LYS A 53 24.24 19.71 5.30
CA LYS A 53 24.24 19.81 6.76
C LYS A 53 24.50 21.25 7.22
N SER A 54 25.48 21.92 6.62
CA SER A 54 25.76 23.33 6.94
C SER A 54 24.61 24.26 6.52
N ALA A 55 23.98 24.00 5.36
CA ALA A 55 22.78 24.72 4.93
C ALA A 55 21.62 24.55 5.94
N PHE A 56 21.42 23.33 6.45
CA PHE A 56 20.39 23.05 7.45
C PHE A 56 20.70 23.69 8.81
N GLU A 57 21.95 23.62 9.29
CA GLU A 57 22.38 24.28 10.52
C GLU A 57 22.18 25.81 10.45
N THR A 58 22.42 26.41 9.27
CA THR A 58 22.18 27.84 9.02
C THR A 58 20.68 28.18 9.08
N GLN A 59 19.82 27.37 8.45
CA GLN A 59 18.37 27.55 8.52
C GLN A 59 17.83 27.39 9.95
N LEU A 60 18.41 26.47 10.73
CA LEU A 60 18.01 26.25 12.12
C LEU A 60 18.38 27.44 13.01
N GLN A 61 19.53 28.07 12.76
CA GLN A 61 19.93 29.29 13.44
C GLN A 61 19.02 30.48 13.10
N GLU A 62 18.67 30.66 11.83
CA GLU A 62 17.72 31.69 11.41
C GLU A 62 16.35 31.48 12.06
N PHE A 63 15.86 30.25 12.10
CA PHE A 63 14.59 29.91 12.73
C PHE A 63 14.60 30.18 14.24
N THR A 64 15.68 29.84 14.92
CA THR A 64 15.81 30.08 16.37
C THR A 64 15.88 31.58 16.67
N CYS A 65 16.58 32.35 15.83
CA CYS A 65 16.62 33.80 15.93
C CYS A 65 15.23 34.42 15.70
N HIS A 66 14.46 33.87 14.75
CA HIS A 66 13.08 34.28 14.49
C HIS A 66 12.16 34.00 15.68
N ILE A 67 12.27 32.82 16.31
CA ILE A 67 11.51 32.49 17.53
C ILE A 67 11.86 33.44 18.66
N GLN A 68 13.16 33.69 18.92
CA GLN A 68 13.57 34.64 19.96
C GLN A 68 13.10 36.07 19.67
N SER A 69 13.01 36.46 18.40
CA SER A 69 12.43 37.74 17.97
C SER A 69 10.92 37.79 18.21
N LEU A 70 10.20 36.68 17.99
CA LEU A 70 8.76 36.58 18.27
C LEU A 70 8.48 36.57 19.77
N GLU A 71 9.30 35.90 20.57
CA GLU A 71 9.19 35.85 22.03
C GLU A 71 9.44 37.20 22.69
N ARG A 72 10.38 38.00 22.16
CA ARG A 72 10.61 39.39 22.61
C ARG A 72 9.57 40.39 22.09
N GLY A 73 8.81 40.01 21.06
CA GLY A 73 7.93 40.90 20.29
C GLY A 73 6.47 40.94 20.70
N ASN A 74 6.06 40.36 21.85
CA ASN A 74 4.65 40.26 22.23
C ASN A 74 4.06 41.56 22.84
N LEU A 75 4.17 42.67 22.09
CA LEU A 75 3.31 43.85 22.19
C LEU A 75 3.04 44.39 20.76
N ARG A 76 1.82 44.06 20.29
CA ARG A 76 1.09 44.55 19.10
C ARG A 76 1.52 44.05 17.71
N ILE A 77 0.58 43.33 17.11
CA ILE A 77 0.54 42.89 15.71
C ILE A 77 -0.04 44.03 14.85
N GLU A 78 0.70 44.45 13.82
CA GLU A 78 0.13 44.95 12.57
C GLU A 78 0.72 44.16 11.40
N ILE A 79 -0.17 43.72 10.52
CA ILE A 79 0.05 42.83 9.37
C ILE A 79 0.51 43.67 8.16
N PRO A 80 1.57 43.29 7.41
CA PRO A 80 1.82 43.87 6.08
C PRO A 80 1.21 43.02 4.98
N ALA A 81 0.38 43.67 4.15
CA ALA A 81 -0.16 43.15 2.91
C ALA A 81 0.88 43.19 1.76
N SER A 82 0.67 42.28 0.82
CA SER A 82 1.45 41.99 -0.39
C SER A 82 1.70 43.19 -1.32
N ARG A 83 2.87 43.18 -1.99
CA ARG A 83 3.26 44.04 -3.12
C ARG A 83 2.49 43.67 -4.39
N ARG A 84 1.93 44.67 -5.08
CA ARG A 84 1.91 44.76 -6.55
C ARG A 84 2.44 46.12 -6.98
N ALA A 85 3.31 46.11 -7.97
CA ALA A 85 3.92 47.27 -8.63
C ALA A 85 3.34 47.47 -10.04
N ASN A 86 3.69 48.62 -10.64
CA ASN A 86 3.28 49.26 -11.90
C ASN A 86 2.01 50.13 -11.80
N GLU A 87 1.98 51.43 -12.14
CA GLU A 87 2.88 52.34 -12.88
C GLU A 87 2.60 53.82 -12.51
N GLN A 88 3.68 54.61 -12.46
CA GLN A 88 3.92 56.07 -12.53
C GLN A 88 2.88 57.15 -12.06
N PRO A 89 3.31 58.11 -11.21
CA PRO A 89 2.55 59.31 -10.84
C PRO A 89 2.94 60.57 -11.65
N LEU A 90 1.92 61.37 -11.98
CA LEU A 90 2.03 62.80 -12.30
C LEU A 90 1.23 63.58 -11.22
N SER A 91 1.87 64.55 -10.58
CA SER A 91 1.28 65.57 -9.68
C SER A 91 1.97 66.90 -10.01
N PRO A 92 1.40 68.11 -9.74
CA PRO A 92 0.87 68.55 -8.43
C PRO A 92 -0.24 69.65 -8.55
N PRO A 93 -0.55 70.54 -7.57
CA PRO A 93 -0.27 70.56 -6.12
C PRO A 93 -1.49 70.82 -5.21
N LEU A 94 -1.22 70.57 -3.92
CA LEU A 94 -1.68 71.23 -2.69
C LEU A 94 -2.41 72.58 -2.81
N ILE A 95 -3.51 72.71 -2.06
CA ILE A 95 -3.95 74.00 -1.50
C ILE A 95 -4.19 73.81 -0.01
N ASP A 96 -3.30 74.40 0.78
CA ASP A 96 -3.51 74.76 2.17
C ASP A 96 -3.42 76.29 2.22
N ALA A 97 -4.52 76.97 2.58
CA ALA A 97 -4.52 78.41 2.79
C ALA A 97 -5.63 78.82 3.76
N ARG A 98 -5.19 79.10 4.98
CA ARG A 98 -5.76 80.15 5.84
C ARG A 98 -6.03 81.42 5.02
N ASN A 99 -7.17 82.07 5.26
CA ASN A 99 -7.22 83.52 5.46
C ASN A 99 -8.62 83.94 5.95
N ALA A 100 -8.69 84.13 7.27
CA ALA A 100 -9.55 85.12 7.87
C ALA A 100 -9.05 86.52 7.47
N PHE A 101 -9.97 87.43 7.13
CA PHE A 101 -9.69 88.87 7.15
C PHE A 101 -10.67 89.60 8.08
N PRO A 102 -10.24 90.72 8.69
CA PRO A 102 -10.56 91.06 10.08
C PRO A 102 -11.42 92.31 10.21
N LEU A 103 -12.12 92.49 11.33
CA LEU A 103 -12.42 93.82 11.85
C LEU A 103 -12.31 93.88 13.38
N ARG A 104 -11.17 94.45 13.79
CA ARG A 104 -10.88 95.28 14.97
C ARG A 104 -11.83 95.23 16.19
N LYS A 105 -11.21 94.82 17.30
CA LYS A 105 -11.54 95.21 18.68
C LYS A 105 -11.67 96.74 18.81
N ARG A 106 -12.71 97.21 19.50
CA ARG A 106 -12.62 98.40 20.36
C ARG A 106 -12.79 97.98 21.81
N LYS A 107 -11.76 98.34 22.56
CA LYS A 107 -11.58 98.26 24.00
C LYS A 107 -12.37 99.40 24.65
N ILE A 108 -13.12 99.13 25.72
CA ILE A 108 -13.42 100.13 26.75
C ILE A 108 -13.29 99.42 28.10
N GLU A 109 -12.40 99.96 28.92
CA GLU A 109 -11.93 99.46 30.19
C GLU A 109 -11.88 100.68 31.12
N TRP A 110 -12.57 100.65 32.25
CA TRP A 110 -12.34 101.46 33.45
C TRP A 110 -12.67 100.53 34.63
N LEU A 111 -11.64 100.00 35.30
CA LEU A 111 -11.12 100.41 36.63
C LEU A 111 -12.15 100.11 37.75
N ASP A 112 -12.03 99.00 38.46
CA ASP A 112 -11.11 98.69 39.60
C ASP A 112 -11.86 98.92 40.92
N GLY A 113 -11.72 97.99 41.87
CA GLY A 113 -12.16 98.23 43.25
C GLY A 113 -12.67 97.01 44.00
N GLU A 114 -11.72 96.36 44.65
CA GLU A 114 -11.78 95.30 45.64
C GLU A 114 -12.81 95.40 46.80
N GLN A 115 -13.15 94.19 47.28
CA GLN A 115 -13.24 93.72 48.68
C GLN A 115 -14.43 94.07 49.60
N ASN A 116 -14.88 92.99 50.27
CA ASN A 116 -15.41 92.91 51.64
C ASN A 116 -16.75 93.63 51.91
N ALA A 117 -17.62 93.25 52.84
CA ALA A 117 -17.75 92.16 53.79
C ALA A 117 -19.13 92.38 54.45
N TYR A 118 -19.75 91.31 54.94
CA TYR A 118 -20.70 91.27 56.07
C TYR A 118 -21.95 92.18 56.12
N SER A 119 -23.08 91.46 56.21
CA SER A 119 -24.18 91.64 57.18
C SER A 119 -25.19 92.78 57.05
N ASP A 120 -26.43 92.30 57.05
CA ASP A 120 -27.64 92.76 57.72
C ASP A 120 -28.44 93.99 57.25
N CYS A 121 -29.62 93.63 56.75
CA CYS A 121 -30.93 93.97 57.32
C CYS A 121 -31.10 95.35 57.95
N SER A 122 -31.94 96.17 57.30
CA SER A 122 -33.23 96.66 57.79
C SER A 122 -33.49 98.09 57.35
N GLY A 123 -34.77 98.41 57.14
CA GLY A 123 -35.24 99.79 57.21
C GLY A 123 -35.82 100.36 55.92
N THR A 124 -37.08 100.02 55.68
CA THR A 124 -38.17 100.98 55.36
C THR A 124 -37.88 102.10 54.37
N SER A 125 -38.48 101.94 53.19
CA SER A 125 -38.96 103.01 52.32
C SER A 125 -39.81 104.04 53.09
N PRO A 126 -39.77 105.30 52.65
CA PRO A 126 -41.03 105.90 52.19
C PRO A 126 -40.90 106.64 50.85
N PHE A 127 -41.81 106.30 49.93
CA PHE A 127 -42.47 107.16 48.94
C PHE A 127 -41.60 108.13 48.12
N ALA A 128 -41.29 107.82 46.86
CA ALA A 128 -42.15 108.09 45.70
C ALA A 128 -42.53 109.59 45.55
N SER A 129 -41.70 110.35 44.83
CA SER A 129 -42.17 111.54 44.12
C SER A 129 -42.56 111.15 42.69
N ASP A 130 -43.65 111.75 42.23
CA ASP A 130 -44.33 111.50 40.95
C ASP A 130 -43.53 111.86 39.69
N ASP A 131 -42.29 112.36 39.83
CA ASP A 131 -41.46 112.77 38.69
C ASP A 131 -40.69 111.60 38.05
N ASN A 132 -40.70 110.42 38.67
CA ASN A 132 -40.05 109.23 38.11
C ASN A 132 -40.96 108.39 37.21
N TYR A 133 -42.29 108.54 37.27
CA TYR A 133 -43.20 107.74 36.43
C TYR A 133 -43.24 108.26 34.98
N SER A 134 -43.11 109.56 34.77
CA SER A 134 -43.03 110.15 33.43
C SER A 134 -41.70 109.83 32.75
N LEU A 135 -40.58 109.88 33.49
CA LEU A 135 -39.24 109.57 32.98
C LEU A 135 -39.06 108.09 32.63
N VAL A 136 -39.63 107.18 33.44
CA VAL A 136 -39.64 105.74 33.16
C VAL A 136 -40.59 105.41 32.01
N LYS A 137 -41.70 106.13 31.85
CA LYS A 137 -42.64 105.91 30.74
C LYS A 137 -42.08 106.39 29.40
N THR A 138 -41.41 107.54 29.34
CA THR A 138 -40.69 107.96 28.11
C THR A 138 -39.49 107.06 27.82
N ALA A 139 -38.74 106.61 28.84
CA ALA A 139 -37.66 105.65 28.65
C ALA A 139 -38.17 104.26 28.20
N LEU A 140 -39.36 103.83 28.65
CA LEU A 140 -40.00 102.59 28.25
C LEU A 140 -40.61 102.71 26.84
N ASP A 141 -41.18 103.85 26.47
CA ASP A 141 -41.70 104.11 25.12
C ASP A 141 -40.57 104.25 24.07
N GLU A 142 -39.40 104.80 24.44
CA GLU A 142 -38.18 104.74 23.63
C GLU A 142 -37.61 103.31 23.52
N GLN A 143 -37.59 102.53 24.61
CA GLN A 143 -37.20 101.11 24.57
C GLN A 143 -38.18 100.22 23.79
N THR A 144 -39.46 100.57 23.72
CA THR A 144 -40.47 99.76 23.01
C THR A 144 -40.32 99.88 21.49
N GLY A 145 -39.77 101.00 20.99
CA GLY A 145 -39.33 101.14 19.60
C GLY A 145 -38.14 100.23 19.26
N ASP A 146 -37.18 100.11 20.19
CA ASP A 146 -35.99 99.26 20.03
C ASP A 146 -36.28 97.75 20.24
N ILE A 147 -37.43 97.37 20.81
CA ILE A 147 -37.87 95.95 20.96
C ILE A 147 -38.68 95.46 19.73
N MET A 148 -39.19 96.36 18.88
CA MET A 148 -39.82 95.97 17.61
C MET A 148 -38.81 95.39 16.61
N LEU A 149 -37.59 95.92 16.58
CA LEU A 149 -36.48 95.39 15.76
C LEU A 149 -36.14 93.93 16.13
N PRO A 150 -35.96 93.54 17.41
CA PRO A 150 -35.84 92.16 17.84
C PRO A 150 -37.05 91.29 17.53
N ARG A 151 -38.28 91.79 17.59
CA ARG A 151 -39.46 90.94 17.35
C ARG A 151 -39.68 90.66 15.86
N GLU A 152 -39.41 91.62 14.98
CA GLU A 152 -39.40 91.40 13.53
C GLU A 152 -38.20 90.59 13.08
N VAL A 153 -37.02 90.83 13.65
CA VAL A 153 -35.82 90.03 13.38
C VAL A 153 -36.00 88.60 13.90
N VAL A 154 -36.53 88.39 15.10
CA VAL A 154 -36.87 87.06 15.62
C VAL A 154 -37.99 86.43 14.81
N SER A 155 -38.99 87.18 14.35
CA SER A 155 -40.05 86.64 13.47
C SER A 155 -39.52 86.29 12.09
N SER A 156 -38.57 87.06 11.54
CA SER A 156 -37.89 86.77 10.28
C SER A 156 -36.97 85.57 10.44
N LEU A 157 -36.18 85.48 11.51
CA LEU A 157 -35.36 84.33 11.89
C LEU A 157 -36.22 83.10 12.17
N PHE A 158 -37.39 83.23 12.79
CA PHE A 158 -38.31 82.11 12.98
C PHE A 158 -38.91 81.67 11.65
N ARG A 159 -39.25 82.61 10.76
CA ARG A 159 -39.76 82.31 9.41
C ARG A 159 -38.68 81.70 8.52
N GLU A 160 -37.44 82.13 8.69
CA GLU A 160 -36.24 81.65 7.98
C GLU A 160 -35.76 80.31 8.56
N LEU A 161 -35.86 80.09 9.87
CA LEU A 161 -35.68 78.78 10.51
C LEU A 161 -36.80 77.81 10.15
N LEU A 162 -38.05 78.27 10.04
CA LEU A 162 -39.17 77.45 9.54
C LEU A 162 -38.98 77.14 8.05
N HIS A 163 -38.46 78.08 7.25
CA HIS A 163 -38.07 77.84 5.87
C HIS A 163 -36.87 76.89 5.75
N HIS A 164 -35.85 76.99 6.60
CA HIS A 164 -34.73 76.05 6.66
C HIS A 164 -35.12 74.69 7.21
N ARG A 165 -36.14 74.61 8.08
CA ARG A 165 -36.70 73.34 8.57
C ARG A 165 -37.62 72.68 7.54
N ALA A 166 -38.30 73.49 6.71
CA ALA A 166 -39.07 73.02 5.56
C ALA A 166 -38.15 72.63 4.39
N ALA A 167 -37.06 73.36 4.15
CA ALA A 167 -36.06 73.10 3.11
C ALA A 167 -35.01 72.04 3.52
N GLY A 168 -34.82 71.81 4.82
CA GLY A 168 -34.00 70.74 5.38
C GLY A 168 -34.63 69.34 5.18
N LYS A 169 -35.89 69.27 4.75
CA LYS A 169 -36.48 68.08 4.11
C LYS A 169 -36.16 68.12 2.62
N GLN A 170 -34.90 67.91 2.23
CA GLN A 170 -34.58 67.58 0.85
C GLN A 170 -35.15 66.18 0.55
N PRO A 171 -36.17 66.04 -0.32
CA PRO A 171 -36.75 64.74 -0.63
C PRO A 171 -35.68 63.79 -1.20
N ASP A 172 -34.72 64.29 -1.98
CA ASP A 172 -33.65 63.48 -2.56
C ASP A 172 -32.72 62.84 -1.52
N ARG A 173 -32.33 63.56 -0.47
CA ARG A 173 -31.49 62.99 0.60
C ARG A 173 -32.24 61.95 1.43
N GLU A 174 -33.51 62.19 1.73
CA GLU A 174 -34.38 61.25 2.45
C GLU A 174 -34.63 59.98 1.59
N ILE A 175 -34.82 60.15 0.28
CA ILE A 175 -34.95 59.05 -0.68
C ILE A 175 -33.65 58.25 -0.75
N ASP A 176 -32.50 58.91 -0.82
CA ASP A 176 -31.21 58.23 -0.87
C ASP A 176 -30.87 57.54 0.46
N LEU A 177 -31.18 58.15 1.60
CA LEU A 177 -31.05 57.51 2.92
C LEU A 177 -31.93 56.26 3.02
N ARG A 178 -33.16 56.33 2.50
CA ARG A 178 -34.07 55.17 2.40
C ARG A 178 -33.53 54.10 1.46
N LYS A 179 -32.97 54.47 0.30
CA LYS A 179 -32.30 53.52 -0.62
C LYS A 179 -31.10 52.85 0.05
N HIS A 180 -30.30 53.60 0.82
CA HIS A 180 -29.17 53.04 1.58
C HIS A 180 -29.63 52.13 2.72
N GLN A 181 -30.66 52.52 3.47
CA GLN A 181 -31.26 51.68 4.51
C GLN A 181 -31.86 50.40 3.93
N GLN A 182 -32.52 50.49 2.78
CA GLN A 182 -33.12 49.34 2.10
C GLN A 182 -32.05 48.39 1.54
N ARG A 183 -30.95 48.92 0.97
CA ARG A 183 -29.78 48.10 0.59
C ARG A 183 -29.14 47.41 1.79
N ASN A 184 -28.91 48.13 2.88
CA ASN A 184 -28.33 47.56 4.10
C ASN A 184 -29.23 46.46 4.70
N LYS A 185 -30.55 46.67 4.69
CA LYS A 185 -31.52 45.66 5.13
C LYS A 185 -31.51 44.43 4.22
N ALA A 186 -31.51 44.62 2.89
CA ALA A 186 -31.42 43.54 1.92
C ALA A 186 -30.11 42.73 2.09
N PHE A 187 -28.99 43.42 2.35
CA PHE A 187 -27.71 42.79 2.62
C PHE A 187 -27.73 41.96 3.92
N GLN A 188 -28.29 42.51 5.01
CA GLN A 188 -28.45 41.77 6.26
C GLN A 188 -29.33 40.53 6.10
N THR A 189 -30.42 40.62 5.34
CA THR A 189 -31.28 39.47 5.04
C THR A 189 -30.55 38.43 4.19
N ALA A 190 -29.83 38.85 3.15
CA ALA A 190 -29.04 37.94 2.31
C ALA A 190 -27.97 37.21 3.12
N LEU A 191 -27.27 37.89 4.04
CA LEU A 191 -26.30 37.26 4.93
C LEU A 191 -26.95 36.20 5.84
N GLN A 192 -28.14 36.47 6.38
CA GLN A 192 -28.86 35.49 7.22
C GLN A 192 -29.28 34.25 6.40
N GLU A 193 -29.76 34.44 5.17
CA GLU A 193 -30.13 33.35 4.27
C GLU A 193 -28.91 32.48 3.91
N ILE A 194 -27.80 33.12 3.55
CA ILE A 194 -26.56 32.44 3.20
C ILE A 194 -25.98 31.71 4.41
N ALA A 195 -25.94 32.35 5.58
CA ALA A 195 -25.48 31.73 6.83
C ALA A 195 -26.31 30.48 7.16
N LYS A 196 -27.63 30.53 6.96
CA LYS A 196 -28.51 29.37 7.16
C LYS A 196 -28.17 28.20 6.23
N VAL A 197 -27.89 28.48 4.95
CA VAL A 197 -27.49 27.43 4.00
C VAL A 197 -26.10 26.90 4.34
N ILE A 198 -25.13 27.76 4.65
CA ILE A 198 -23.78 27.33 5.06
C ILE A 198 -23.84 26.46 6.32
N MET A 199 -24.68 26.78 7.31
CA MET A 199 -24.88 25.91 8.48
C MET A 199 -25.42 24.54 8.10
N LYS A 200 -26.32 24.45 7.12
CA LYS A 200 -26.82 23.16 6.61
C LYS A 200 -25.74 22.37 5.89
N VAL A 201 -24.95 23.06 5.06
CA VAL A 201 -23.82 22.48 4.32
C VAL A 201 -22.75 21.97 5.29
N ALA A 202 -22.46 22.71 6.36
CA ALA A 202 -21.56 22.29 7.43
C ALA A 202 -22.06 21.02 8.14
N ASN A 203 -23.38 20.80 8.19
CA ASN A 203 -23.99 19.58 8.71
C ASN A 203 -24.11 18.46 7.65
N GLY A 204 -23.57 18.65 6.44
CA GLY A 204 -23.60 17.66 5.36
C GLY A 204 -24.83 17.71 4.44
N ASP A 205 -25.78 18.64 4.65
CA ASP A 205 -26.93 18.82 3.76
C ASP A 205 -26.59 19.74 2.58
N LEU A 206 -26.20 19.12 1.46
CA LEU A 206 -25.89 19.79 0.18
C LEU A 206 -27.13 19.97 -0.72
N SER A 207 -28.33 19.59 -0.27
CA SER A 207 -29.54 19.65 -1.11
C SER A 207 -30.14 21.05 -1.18
N THR A 208 -29.81 21.90 -0.21
CA THR A 208 -30.39 23.24 -0.10
C THR A 208 -29.62 24.28 -0.90
N LYS A 209 -30.37 25.13 -1.63
CA LYS A 209 -29.83 26.25 -2.39
C LYS A 209 -30.18 27.57 -1.72
N ILE A 210 -29.36 28.60 -1.98
CA ILE A 210 -29.64 29.96 -1.54
C ILE A 210 -30.75 30.54 -2.43
N PRO A 211 -31.88 30.98 -1.86
CA PRO A 211 -32.95 31.59 -2.64
C PRO A 211 -32.47 32.91 -3.25
N ILE A 212 -32.72 33.11 -4.54
CA ILE A 212 -32.45 34.36 -5.25
C ILE A 212 -33.79 35.04 -5.45
N HIS A 213 -34.01 36.18 -4.79
CA HIS A 213 -35.29 36.89 -4.89
C HIS A 213 -35.27 37.81 -6.13
N PRO A 214 -36.30 37.82 -6.98
CA PRO A 214 -36.35 38.65 -8.20
C PRO A 214 -36.32 40.17 -7.94
N LEU A 215 -36.58 40.60 -6.70
CA LEU A 215 -36.63 41.99 -6.27
C LEU A 215 -35.31 42.46 -5.61
N GLU A 216 -34.24 41.68 -5.70
CA GLU A 216 -32.92 42.08 -5.22
C GLU A 216 -32.36 43.23 -6.06
N MET A 217 -32.19 44.40 -5.43
CA MET A 217 -31.73 45.62 -6.12
C MET A 217 -30.21 45.70 -6.31
N ASP A 218 -29.45 44.77 -5.72
CA ASP A 218 -27.98 44.80 -5.72
C ASP A 218 -27.41 43.66 -6.58
N SER A 219 -26.72 44.03 -7.65
CA SER A 219 -26.08 43.10 -8.60
C SER A 219 -25.00 42.24 -7.94
N ASP A 220 -24.32 42.76 -6.92
CA ASP A 220 -23.23 42.05 -6.25
C ASP A 220 -23.79 40.91 -5.38
N ILE A 221 -24.94 41.15 -4.72
CA ILE A 221 -25.63 40.13 -3.93
C ILE A 221 -26.10 38.98 -4.83
N ILE A 222 -26.68 39.30 -6.00
CA ILE A 222 -27.14 38.28 -6.96
C ILE A 222 -25.95 37.46 -7.47
N THR A 223 -24.88 38.13 -7.90
CA THR A 223 -23.66 37.48 -8.41
C THR A 223 -23.04 36.57 -7.35
N PHE A 224 -23.00 37.01 -6.09
CA PHE A 224 -22.51 36.22 -4.98
C PHE A 224 -23.39 34.99 -4.72
N LYS A 225 -24.71 35.15 -4.64
CA LYS A 225 -25.65 34.03 -4.47
C LYS A 225 -25.55 33.00 -5.60
N VAL A 226 -25.43 33.45 -6.85
CA VAL A 226 -25.25 32.57 -8.02
C VAL A 226 -23.92 31.81 -7.93
N THR A 227 -22.82 32.50 -7.63
CA THR A 227 -21.49 31.88 -7.50
C THR A 227 -21.47 30.82 -6.39
N MET A 228 -22.10 31.13 -5.24
CA MET A 228 -22.21 30.21 -4.12
C MET A 228 -23.09 29.00 -4.46
N ASN A 229 -24.22 29.20 -5.15
CA ASN A 229 -25.06 28.10 -5.64
C ASN A 229 -24.30 27.19 -6.63
N ASN A 230 -23.49 27.76 -7.52
CA ASN A 230 -22.64 26.97 -8.43
C ASN A 230 -21.60 26.13 -7.66
N MET A 231 -20.99 26.68 -6.62
CA MET A 231 -20.08 25.93 -5.74
C MET A 231 -20.81 24.79 -5.01
N LEU A 232 -22.01 25.04 -4.50
CA LEU A 232 -22.83 24.01 -3.84
C LEU A 232 -23.23 22.90 -4.80
N ASP A 233 -23.58 23.25 -6.04
CA ASP A 233 -23.90 22.27 -7.09
C ASP A 233 -22.68 21.41 -7.44
N GLN A 234 -21.50 22.02 -7.59
CA GLN A 234 -20.25 21.29 -7.82
C GLN A 234 -19.92 20.33 -6.66
N LEU A 235 -20.05 20.80 -5.41
CA LEU A 235 -19.85 19.98 -4.22
C LEU A 235 -20.81 18.79 -4.17
N ARG A 236 -22.08 19.01 -4.48
CA ARG A 236 -23.11 17.97 -4.48
C ARG A 236 -22.82 16.91 -5.53
N VAL A 237 -22.50 17.32 -6.77
CA VAL A 237 -22.18 16.37 -7.85
C VAL A 237 -20.92 15.59 -7.51
N PHE A 238 -19.88 16.26 -7.02
CA PHE A 238 -18.64 15.61 -6.61
C PHE A 238 -18.87 14.59 -5.48
N ALA A 239 -19.61 14.95 -4.43
CA ALA A 239 -19.91 14.03 -3.32
C ALA A 239 -20.65 12.78 -3.82
N ASN A 240 -21.66 12.96 -4.67
CA ASN A 240 -22.40 11.84 -5.26
C ASN A 240 -21.51 10.94 -6.11
N GLU A 241 -20.65 11.53 -6.96
CA GLU A 241 -19.75 10.77 -7.84
C GLU A 241 -18.67 10.01 -7.06
N VAL A 242 -18.08 10.62 -6.03
CA VAL A 242 -17.10 9.94 -5.17
C VAL A 242 -17.77 8.81 -4.39
N SER A 243 -18.97 9.02 -3.84
CA SER A 243 -19.72 7.95 -3.17
C SER A 243 -20.06 6.81 -4.13
N ARG A 244 -20.47 7.12 -5.36
CA ARG A 244 -20.76 6.11 -6.40
C ARG A 244 -19.51 5.31 -6.75
N VAL A 245 -18.39 5.95 -7.06
CA VAL A 245 -17.13 5.27 -7.43
C VAL A 245 -16.59 4.44 -6.27
N ALA A 246 -16.66 4.96 -5.03
CA ALA A 246 -16.25 4.21 -3.85
C ALA A 246 -17.11 2.95 -3.64
N TRP A 247 -18.41 3.03 -3.90
CA TRP A 247 -19.31 1.89 -3.82
C TRP A 247 -19.07 0.89 -4.97
N GLU A 248 -18.98 1.35 -6.22
CA GLU A 248 -18.73 0.50 -7.39
C GLU A 248 -17.39 -0.25 -7.29
N VAL A 249 -16.29 0.47 -7.06
CA VAL A 249 -14.94 -0.11 -7.05
C VAL A 249 -14.63 -0.80 -5.73
N GLY A 250 -15.09 -0.24 -4.60
CA GLY A 250 -14.75 -0.72 -3.26
C GLY A 250 -15.72 -1.74 -2.66
N THR A 251 -17.02 -1.69 -3.02
CA THR A 251 -18.05 -2.56 -2.42
C THR A 251 -18.55 -3.61 -3.40
N GLU A 252 -18.94 -3.21 -4.61
CA GLU A 252 -19.48 -4.13 -5.62
C GLU A 252 -18.38 -4.88 -6.39
N GLY A 253 -17.15 -4.38 -6.37
CA GLY A 253 -16.04 -4.94 -7.15
C GLY A 253 -16.18 -4.71 -8.66
N LEU A 254 -17.00 -3.74 -9.08
CA LEU A 254 -17.12 -3.28 -10.45
C LEU A 254 -15.90 -2.42 -10.81
N LEU A 255 -14.83 -3.09 -11.21
CA LEU A 255 -13.56 -2.45 -11.54
C LEU A 255 -13.66 -1.63 -12.84
N GLY A 256 -13.22 -0.36 -12.77
CA GLY A 256 -13.20 0.58 -13.89
C GLY A 256 -14.15 1.78 -13.72
N GLY A 257 -14.86 1.87 -12.59
CA GLY A 257 -15.65 3.05 -12.25
C GLY A 257 -14.79 4.31 -12.16
N GLN A 258 -15.26 5.40 -12.76
CA GLN A 258 -14.62 6.72 -12.75
C GLN A 258 -15.64 7.79 -12.39
N ALA A 259 -15.19 8.79 -11.64
CA ALA A 259 -15.97 9.97 -11.31
C ALA A 259 -16.00 10.88 -12.54
N GLN A 260 -17.20 11.21 -13.02
CA GLN A 260 -17.42 12.13 -14.13
C GLN A 260 -18.15 13.36 -13.65
N VAL A 261 -17.38 14.42 -13.37
CA VAL A 261 -17.92 15.69 -12.89
C VAL A 261 -17.61 16.78 -13.91
N ALA A 262 -18.66 17.31 -14.55
CA ALA A 262 -18.53 18.38 -15.55
C ALA A 262 -18.21 19.74 -14.89
N GLY A 263 -17.39 20.57 -15.55
CA GLY A 263 -17.12 21.94 -15.11
C GLY A 263 -16.20 22.07 -13.89
N MET A 264 -15.41 21.05 -13.57
CA MET A 264 -14.42 21.11 -12.49
C MET A 264 -13.16 21.87 -12.93
N HIS A 265 -12.71 22.78 -12.07
CA HIS A 265 -11.51 23.58 -12.28
C HIS A 265 -10.68 23.66 -11.00
N GLY A 266 -9.38 23.95 -11.14
CA GLY A 266 -8.46 24.08 -10.01
C GLY A 266 -8.39 22.80 -9.16
N VAL A 267 -8.44 22.97 -7.84
CA VAL A 267 -8.33 21.89 -6.85
C VAL A 267 -9.37 20.79 -7.06
N TRP A 268 -10.60 21.14 -7.46
CA TRP A 268 -11.67 20.17 -7.69
C TRP A 268 -11.35 19.18 -8.81
N LYS A 269 -10.71 19.68 -9.87
CA LYS A 269 -10.25 18.83 -10.97
C LYS A 269 -9.13 17.91 -10.49
N GLU A 270 -8.15 18.47 -9.78
CA GLU A 270 -7.01 17.70 -9.25
C GLU A 270 -7.47 16.55 -8.34
N VAL A 271 -8.40 16.81 -7.41
CA VAL A 271 -8.93 15.76 -6.53
C VAL A 271 -9.70 14.70 -7.33
N THR A 272 -10.51 15.11 -8.31
CA THR A 272 -11.23 14.17 -9.18
C THR A 272 -10.27 13.29 -9.99
N ASP A 273 -9.22 13.89 -10.56
CA ASP A 273 -8.17 13.19 -11.31
C ASP A 273 -7.38 12.23 -10.42
N ASN A 274 -7.09 12.62 -9.17
CA ASN A 274 -6.43 11.76 -8.19
C ASN A 274 -7.28 10.54 -7.78
N VAL A 275 -8.58 10.73 -7.53
CA VAL A 275 -9.52 9.63 -7.24
C VAL A 275 -9.62 8.68 -8.43
N ASN A 276 -9.73 9.23 -9.65
CA ASN A 276 -9.78 8.43 -10.87
C ASN A 276 -8.48 7.66 -11.12
N THR A 277 -7.33 8.29 -10.87
CA THR A 277 -6.01 7.63 -10.99
C THR A 277 -5.86 6.49 -9.98
N MET A 278 -6.31 6.69 -8.74
CA MET A 278 -6.34 5.64 -7.72
C MET A 278 -7.23 4.47 -8.14
N ALA A 279 -8.47 4.76 -8.55
CA ALA A 279 -9.44 3.74 -8.99
C ALA A 279 -8.94 2.94 -10.20
N LEU A 280 -8.34 3.62 -11.18
CA LEU A 280 -7.73 3.00 -12.36
C LEU A 280 -6.55 2.11 -12.00
N ASN A 281 -5.62 2.58 -11.17
CA ASN A 281 -4.45 1.80 -10.77
C ASN A 281 -4.87 0.51 -10.05
N LEU A 282 -5.80 0.61 -9.09
CA LEU A 282 -6.31 -0.56 -8.38
C LEU A 282 -7.08 -1.51 -9.30
N THR A 283 -7.92 -0.97 -10.19
CA THR A 283 -8.65 -1.74 -11.21
C THR A 283 -7.70 -2.54 -12.08
N ASP A 284 -6.69 -1.88 -12.63
CA ASP A 284 -5.74 -2.46 -13.56
C ASP A 284 -4.87 -3.54 -12.90
N GLN A 285 -4.41 -3.27 -11.68
CA GLN A 285 -3.60 -4.21 -10.89
C GLN A 285 -4.41 -5.46 -10.52
N VAL A 286 -5.61 -5.30 -9.97
CA VAL A 286 -6.45 -6.44 -9.57
C VAL A 286 -6.92 -7.24 -10.80
N ARG A 287 -7.26 -6.58 -11.90
CA ARG A 287 -7.67 -7.25 -13.15
C ARG A 287 -6.54 -8.07 -13.75
N GLU A 288 -5.30 -7.57 -13.77
CA GLU A 288 -4.16 -8.37 -14.23
C GLU A 288 -3.91 -9.59 -13.34
N ILE A 289 -3.96 -9.42 -12.02
CA ILE A 289 -3.85 -10.53 -11.06
C ILE A 289 -4.91 -11.59 -11.37
N ALA A 290 -6.18 -11.19 -11.51
CA ALA A 290 -7.27 -12.12 -11.80
C ALA A 290 -7.04 -12.90 -13.11
N VAL A 291 -6.54 -12.24 -14.15
CA VAL A 291 -6.22 -12.87 -15.43
C VAL A 291 -5.08 -13.88 -15.31
N VAL A 292 -4.01 -13.55 -14.57
CA VAL A 292 -2.89 -14.46 -14.35
C VAL A 292 -3.29 -15.65 -13.47
N THR A 293 -4.03 -15.41 -12.37
CA THR A 293 -4.54 -16.48 -11.51
C THR A 293 -5.51 -17.40 -12.27
N THR A 294 -6.33 -16.85 -13.16
CA THR A 294 -7.18 -17.65 -14.05
C THR A 294 -6.34 -18.51 -14.98
N ALA A 295 -5.29 -17.96 -15.60
CA ALA A 295 -4.39 -18.74 -16.46
C ALA A 295 -3.70 -19.89 -15.70
N VAL A 296 -3.22 -19.62 -14.48
CA VAL A 296 -2.64 -20.63 -13.59
C VAL A 296 -3.64 -21.74 -13.26
N ALA A 297 -4.90 -21.39 -13.02
CA ALA A 297 -5.97 -22.37 -12.78
C ALA A 297 -6.25 -23.26 -14.01
N HIS A 298 -6.02 -22.75 -15.22
CA HIS A 298 -6.10 -23.52 -16.47
C HIS A 298 -4.78 -24.27 -16.81
N GLY A 299 -3.78 -24.22 -15.93
CA GLY A 299 -2.48 -24.88 -16.12
C GLY A 299 -1.47 -24.09 -16.96
N ASP A 300 -1.78 -22.86 -17.36
CA ASP A 300 -0.83 -21.98 -18.03
C ASP A 300 0.05 -21.24 -17.01
N LEU A 301 1.22 -21.81 -16.75
CA LEU A 301 2.24 -21.27 -15.83
C LEU A 301 3.26 -20.38 -16.55
N SER A 302 3.01 -19.99 -17.81
CA SER A 302 3.91 -19.14 -18.57
C SER A 302 3.76 -17.66 -18.23
N ARG A 303 2.58 -17.26 -17.74
CA ARG A 303 2.18 -15.87 -17.52
C ARG A 303 2.60 -15.36 -16.14
N LYS A 304 2.97 -14.09 -16.09
CA LYS A 304 3.31 -13.36 -14.86
C LYS A 304 2.57 -12.03 -14.82
N ILE A 305 2.44 -11.48 -13.63
CA ILE A 305 1.91 -10.12 -13.43
C ILE A 305 3.05 -9.15 -13.73
N GLU A 306 2.89 -8.29 -14.72
CA GLU A 306 3.95 -7.39 -15.21
C GLU A 306 3.64 -5.90 -14.98
N ARG A 307 2.40 -5.53 -14.65
CA ARG A 307 2.06 -4.13 -14.38
C ARG A 307 2.93 -3.55 -13.26
N PRO A 308 3.29 -2.26 -13.37
CA PRO A 308 4.00 -1.58 -12.31
C PRO A 308 3.10 -1.43 -11.09
N ALA A 309 3.57 -1.95 -9.96
CA ALA A 309 2.92 -1.85 -8.66
C ALA A 309 3.92 -1.31 -7.63
N LYS A 310 3.42 -0.74 -6.52
CA LYS A 310 4.24 -0.20 -5.42
C LYS A 310 3.65 -0.60 -4.07
N GLY A 311 4.46 -0.62 -3.03
CA GLY A 311 4.00 -0.95 -1.67
C GLY A 311 3.45 -2.37 -1.56
N GLU A 312 2.31 -2.52 -0.89
CA GLU A 312 1.70 -3.84 -0.61
C GLU A 312 1.29 -4.58 -1.88
N ILE A 313 0.79 -3.87 -2.91
CA ILE A 313 0.40 -4.52 -4.17
C ILE A 313 1.62 -5.08 -4.91
N PHE A 314 2.80 -4.47 -4.77
CA PHE A 314 4.05 -5.02 -5.32
C PHE A 314 4.50 -6.27 -4.56
N GLN A 315 4.34 -6.30 -3.24
CA GLN A 315 4.61 -7.50 -2.45
C GLN A 315 3.67 -8.66 -2.83
N LEU A 316 2.39 -8.35 -3.06
CA LEU A 316 1.41 -9.31 -3.54
C LEU A 316 1.79 -9.84 -4.94
N GLN A 317 2.11 -8.95 -5.88
CA GLN A 317 2.61 -9.30 -7.21
C GLN A 317 3.83 -10.22 -7.13
N ASN A 318 4.81 -9.89 -6.29
CA ASN A 318 6.02 -10.69 -6.14
C ASN A 318 5.74 -12.08 -5.54
N THR A 319 4.83 -12.14 -4.57
CA THR A 319 4.38 -13.41 -3.96
C THR A 319 3.72 -14.31 -5.00
N PHE A 320 2.78 -13.77 -5.79
CA PHE A 320 2.14 -14.50 -6.88
C PHE A 320 3.14 -14.95 -7.95
N ASN A 321 4.00 -14.04 -8.42
CA ASN A 321 5.00 -14.38 -9.44
C ASN A 321 5.98 -15.45 -8.95
N THR A 322 6.38 -15.41 -7.67
CA THR A 322 7.22 -16.45 -7.05
C THR A 322 6.50 -17.79 -7.01
N MET A 323 5.23 -17.82 -6.61
CA MET A 323 4.41 -19.03 -6.62
C MET A 323 4.28 -19.63 -8.02
N VAL A 324 4.03 -18.82 -9.06
CA VAL A 324 3.94 -19.29 -10.45
C VAL A 324 5.27 -19.88 -10.93
N VAL A 325 6.41 -19.25 -10.59
CA VAL A 325 7.74 -19.79 -10.93
C VAL A 325 8.00 -21.12 -10.23
N GLN A 326 7.66 -21.25 -8.95
CA GLN A 326 7.80 -22.50 -8.20
C GLN A 326 6.94 -23.61 -8.80
N LEU A 327 5.66 -23.32 -9.09
CA LEU A 327 4.74 -24.24 -9.76
C LEU A 327 5.28 -24.70 -11.11
N ARG A 328 5.76 -23.76 -11.94
CA ARG A 328 6.31 -24.07 -13.26
C ARG A 328 7.51 -24.99 -13.16
N THR A 329 8.45 -24.67 -12.27
CA THR A 329 9.68 -25.45 -12.07
C THR A 329 9.35 -26.86 -11.56
N PHE A 330 8.41 -26.95 -10.62
CA PHE A 330 7.93 -28.24 -10.11
C PHE A 330 7.28 -29.08 -11.21
N ALA A 331 6.37 -28.49 -11.99
CA ALA A 331 5.70 -29.18 -13.09
C ALA A 331 6.69 -29.69 -14.14
N THR A 332 7.69 -28.89 -14.50
CA THR A 332 8.75 -29.31 -15.45
C THR A 332 9.61 -30.43 -14.88
N GLU A 333 10.02 -30.34 -13.61
CA GLU A 333 10.89 -31.34 -12.99
C GLU A 333 10.17 -32.68 -12.78
N VAL A 334 8.92 -32.66 -12.33
CA VAL A 334 8.13 -33.88 -12.17
C VAL A 334 7.86 -34.53 -13.53
N SER A 335 7.53 -33.74 -14.55
CA SER A 335 7.33 -34.27 -15.92
C SER A 335 8.62 -34.90 -16.47
N ARG A 336 9.77 -34.27 -16.21
CA ARG A 336 11.07 -34.82 -16.61
C ARG A 336 11.37 -36.13 -15.88
N VAL A 337 11.26 -36.19 -14.55
CA VAL A 337 11.53 -37.43 -13.79
C VAL A 337 10.59 -38.56 -14.18
N ALA A 338 9.30 -38.24 -14.40
CA ALA A 338 8.33 -39.22 -14.86
C ALA A 338 8.70 -39.78 -16.25
N ARG A 339 9.19 -38.92 -17.15
CA ARG A 339 9.68 -39.34 -18.45
C ARG A 339 10.98 -40.15 -18.35
N ASP A 340 11.98 -39.66 -17.63
CA ASP A 340 13.29 -40.31 -17.49
C ASP A 340 13.14 -41.70 -16.88
N VAL A 341 12.49 -41.80 -15.71
CA VAL A 341 12.38 -43.06 -14.96
C VAL A 341 11.28 -43.97 -15.51
N GLY A 342 10.16 -43.39 -15.94
CA GLY A 342 8.97 -44.15 -16.34
C GLY A 342 8.89 -44.52 -17.82
N ILE A 343 9.46 -43.70 -18.72
CA ILE A 343 9.33 -43.89 -20.17
C ILE A 343 10.68 -44.26 -20.79
N GLU A 344 11.72 -43.48 -20.53
CA GLU A 344 13.04 -43.66 -21.15
C GLU A 344 13.89 -44.72 -20.43
N GLY A 345 13.51 -45.12 -19.22
CA GLY A 345 14.24 -46.11 -18.42
C GLY A 345 15.59 -45.60 -17.89
N VAL A 346 15.80 -44.27 -17.89
CA VAL A 346 16.98 -43.61 -17.34
C VAL A 346 16.84 -43.56 -15.82
N LEU A 347 17.34 -44.61 -15.16
CA LEU A 347 17.23 -44.77 -13.72
C LEU A 347 18.17 -43.81 -12.96
N GLY A 348 17.71 -43.30 -11.82
CA GLY A 348 18.46 -42.39 -10.94
C GLY A 348 18.20 -40.90 -11.19
N GLY A 349 17.26 -40.56 -12.08
CA GLY A 349 16.76 -39.20 -12.23
C GLY A 349 16.04 -38.72 -10.97
N GLN A 350 16.37 -37.51 -10.52
CA GLN A 350 15.74 -36.86 -9.35
C GLN A 350 15.27 -35.46 -9.73
N ALA A 351 14.11 -35.06 -9.22
CA ALA A 351 13.55 -33.73 -9.35
C ALA A 351 14.35 -32.77 -8.47
N ARG A 352 14.77 -31.64 -9.05
CA ARG A 352 15.50 -30.59 -8.32
C ARG A 352 14.73 -29.28 -8.40
N VAL A 353 13.96 -28.99 -7.37
CA VAL A 353 13.20 -27.74 -7.26
C VAL A 353 13.80 -26.90 -6.13
N TYR A 354 14.41 -25.77 -6.48
CA TYR A 354 15.06 -24.88 -5.52
C TYR A 354 14.04 -23.99 -4.77
N GLY A 355 14.30 -23.71 -3.50
CA GLY A 355 13.50 -22.77 -2.72
C GLY A 355 12.10 -23.27 -2.32
N THR A 356 11.82 -24.56 -2.46
CA THR A 356 10.57 -25.17 -1.99
C THR A 356 10.58 -25.32 -0.47
N GLN A 357 9.49 -24.90 0.18
CA GLN A 357 9.26 -25.10 1.61
C GLN A 357 7.86 -25.72 1.81
N GLY A 358 7.62 -26.31 2.98
CA GLY A 358 6.35 -26.94 3.32
C GLY A 358 5.95 -28.04 2.33
N MET A 359 4.69 -28.03 1.89
CA MET A 359 4.11 -29.04 1.00
C MET A 359 4.91 -29.25 -0.30
N TRP A 360 5.48 -28.20 -0.88
CA TRP A 360 6.27 -28.30 -2.11
C TRP A 360 7.54 -29.13 -1.92
N HIS A 361 8.18 -29.01 -0.76
CA HIS A 361 9.35 -29.79 -0.43
C HIS A 361 9.00 -31.26 -0.20
N GLU A 362 7.89 -31.51 0.49
CA GLU A 362 7.38 -32.86 0.75
C GLU A 362 7.05 -33.58 -0.57
N LEU A 363 6.33 -32.93 -1.48
CA LEU A 363 6.00 -33.49 -2.80
C LEU A 363 7.25 -33.83 -3.62
N THR A 364 8.24 -32.93 -3.62
CA THR A 364 9.52 -33.16 -4.32
C THR A 364 10.26 -34.36 -3.71
N THR A 365 10.26 -34.47 -2.38
CA THR A 365 10.89 -35.58 -1.65
C THR A 365 10.20 -36.90 -1.95
N ASN A 366 8.85 -36.92 -1.99
CA ASN A 366 8.08 -38.12 -2.30
C ASN A 366 8.31 -38.61 -3.73
N VAL A 367 8.35 -37.71 -4.72
CA VAL A 367 8.70 -38.05 -6.11
C VAL A 367 10.11 -38.64 -6.20
N ASN A 368 11.07 -38.03 -5.50
CA ASN A 368 12.44 -38.52 -5.47
C ASN A 368 12.57 -39.88 -4.76
N ALA A 369 11.83 -40.09 -3.67
CA ALA A 369 11.79 -41.37 -2.98
C ALA A 369 11.23 -42.48 -3.88
N MET A 370 10.14 -42.20 -4.61
CA MET A 370 9.57 -43.11 -5.59
C MET A 370 10.58 -43.45 -6.71
N ALA A 371 11.19 -42.43 -7.32
CA ALA A 371 12.18 -42.62 -8.39
C ALA A 371 13.41 -43.42 -7.92
N ASN A 372 13.91 -43.13 -6.71
CA ASN A 372 15.05 -43.85 -6.12
C ASN A 372 14.71 -45.31 -5.80
N ASN A 373 13.53 -45.57 -5.22
CA ASN A 373 13.10 -46.93 -4.90
C ASN A 373 12.98 -47.78 -6.16
N LEU A 374 12.29 -47.28 -7.20
CA LEU A 374 12.17 -47.97 -8.48
C LEU A 374 13.54 -48.21 -9.12
N THR A 375 14.41 -47.19 -9.11
CA THR A 375 15.78 -47.30 -9.62
C THR A 375 16.57 -48.41 -8.93
N MET A 376 16.56 -48.43 -7.59
CA MET A 376 17.32 -49.41 -6.82
C MET A 376 16.79 -50.83 -7.06
N GLN A 377 15.47 -51.00 -7.05
CA GLN A 377 14.82 -52.28 -7.24
C GLN A 377 15.09 -52.87 -8.63
N VAL A 378 14.95 -52.06 -9.69
CA VAL A 378 15.19 -52.51 -11.07
C VAL A 378 16.68 -52.78 -11.33
N ARG A 379 17.60 -51.96 -10.79
CA ARG A 379 19.04 -52.19 -10.95
C ARG A 379 19.51 -53.46 -10.25
N ASP A 380 19.00 -53.77 -9.06
CA ASP A 380 19.34 -55.00 -8.35
C ASP A 380 18.87 -56.23 -9.14
N ILE A 381 17.64 -56.20 -9.66
CA ILE A 381 17.11 -57.24 -10.55
C ILE A 381 17.99 -57.41 -11.80
N ALA A 382 18.37 -56.31 -12.46
CA ALA A 382 19.22 -56.35 -13.63
C ALA A 382 20.59 -56.95 -13.33
N THR A 383 21.18 -56.63 -12.17
CA THR A 383 22.47 -57.17 -11.73
C THR A 383 22.41 -58.68 -11.54
N VAL A 384 21.37 -59.17 -10.85
CA VAL A 384 21.16 -60.61 -10.62
C VAL A 384 20.90 -61.35 -11.93
N THR A 385 20.06 -60.79 -12.81
CA THR A 385 19.76 -61.42 -14.11
C THR A 385 21.00 -61.48 -15.00
N THR A 386 21.87 -60.46 -14.93
CA THR A 386 23.17 -60.46 -15.63
C THR A 386 24.11 -61.51 -15.05
N ALA A 387 24.17 -61.66 -13.73
CA ALA A 387 24.99 -62.68 -13.09
C ALA A 387 24.53 -64.10 -13.48
N VAL A 388 23.22 -64.35 -13.50
CA VAL A 388 22.62 -65.60 -13.95
C VAL A 388 23.00 -65.90 -15.41
N ALA A 389 22.92 -64.90 -16.30
CA ALA A 389 23.34 -65.05 -17.70
C ALA A 389 24.83 -65.37 -17.85
N ASN A 390 25.67 -64.88 -16.94
CA ASN A 390 27.11 -65.20 -16.88
C ASN A 390 27.41 -66.53 -16.16
N GLY A 391 26.39 -67.27 -15.71
CA GLY A 391 26.52 -68.56 -15.04
C GLY A 391 26.75 -68.49 -13.52
N ASP A 392 26.70 -67.30 -12.91
CA ASP A 392 26.76 -67.14 -11.45
C ASP A 392 25.36 -67.23 -10.83
N LEU A 393 24.98 -68.45 -10.42
CA LEU A 393 23.70 -68.78 -9.79
C LEU A 393 23.72 -68.62 -8.27
N THR A 394 24.74 -67.93 -7.71
CA THR A 394 24.81 -67.65 -6.27
C THR A 394 24.17 -66.33 -5.89
N GLN A 395 23.98 -65.44 -6.86
CA GLN A 395 23.39 -64.11 -6.68
C GLN A 395 21.86 -64.19 -6.53
N LYS A 396 21.31 -63.37 -5.64
CA LYS A 396 19.87 -63.21 -5.44
C LYS A 396 19.52 -61.74 -5.32
N VAL A 397 18.30 -61.40 -5.72
CA VAL A 397 17.76 -60.04 -5.56
C VAL A 397 17.59 -59.79 -4.06
N ARG A 398 18.23 -58.75 -3.54
CA ARG A 398 18.26 -58.38 -2.12
C ARG A 398 17.48 -57.10 -1.82
N ALA A 399 17.23 -56.26 -2.82
CA ALA A 399 16.50 -55.00 -2.68
C ALA A 399 15.19 -55.17 -1.89
N ASP A 400 14.88 -54.18 -1.04
CA ASP A 400 13.62 -54.15 -0.31
C ASP A 400 12.49 -53.76 -1.27
N CYS A 401 11.62 -54.72 -1.55
CA CYS A 401 10.55 -54.61 -2.55
C CYS A 401 9.21 -54.81 -1.86
N LYS A 402 8.19 -54.10 -2.35
CA LYS A 402 6.80 -54.23 -1.87
C LYS A 402 5.86 -54.39 -3.06
N GLY A 403 4.68 -54.95 -2.82
CA GLY A 403 3.64 -55.14 -3.85
C GLY A 403 4.10 -56.03 -5.01
N GLU A 404 3.80 -55.61 -6.23
CA GLU A 404 4.11 -56.36 -7.46
C GLU A 404 5.62 -56.61 -7.65
N ILE A 405 6.45 -55.66 -7.22
CA ILE A 405 7.92 -55.78 -7.34
C ILE A 405 8.46 -56.84 -6.39
N LEU A 406 7.80 -57.07 -5.23
CA LEU A 406 8.14 -58.18 -4.34
C LEU A 406 7.81 -59.53 -4.97
N ALA A 407 6.66 -59.64 -5.65
CA ALA A 407 6.30 -60.84 -6.39
C ALA A 407 7.34 -61.14 -7.48
N LEU A 408 7.74 -60.11 -8.25
CA LEU A 408 8.79 -60.23 -9.27
C LEU A 408 10.13 -60.70 -8.66
N LYS A 409 10.56 -60.08 -7.54
CA LYS A 409 11.76 -60.50 -6.80
C LYS A 409 11.71 -61.99 -6.42
N ASN A 410 10.58 -62.46 -5.90
CA ASN A 410 10.43 -63.84 -5.47
C ASN A 410 10.45 -64.81 -6.66
N ILE A 411 9.80 -64.46 -7.78
CA ILE A 411 9.82 -65.26 -9.01
C ILE A 411 11.25 -65.40 -9.53
N ILE A 412 11.99 -64.30 -9.62
CA ILE A 412 13.38 -64.31 -10.09
C ILE A 412 14.26 -65.15 -9.16
N ASN A 413 14.16 -64.94 -7.84
CA ASN A 413 14.95 -65.72 -6.88
C ASN A 413 14.63 -67.23 -6.95
N SER A 414 13.35 -67.59 -7.12
CA SER A 414 12.94 -68.99 -7.32
C SER A 414 13.49 -69.58 -8.62
N MET A 415 13.50 -68.81 -9.70
CA MET A 415 14.11 -69.21 -10.98
C MET A 415 15.61 -69.48 -10.82
N VAL A 416 16.34 -68.61 -10.11
CA VAL A 416 17.77 -68.82 -9.82
C VAL A 416 17.99 -70.09 -9.01
N ASP A 417 17.15 -70.36 -8.01
CA ASP A 417 17.23 -71.58 -7.21
C ASP A 417 16.98 -72.84 -8.05
N GLN A 418 15.98 -72.83 -8.93
CA GLN A 418 15.69 -73.94 -9.85
C GLN A 418 16.85 -74.17 -10.82
N LEU A 419 17.39 -73.11 -11.44
CA LEU A 419 18.56 -73.18 -12.32
C LEU A 419 19.77 -73.76 -11.60
N ARG A 420 20.00 -73.35 -10.35
CA ARG A 420 21.13 -73.83 -9.55
C ARG A 420 21.02 -75.32 -9.24
N GLN A 421 19.84 -75.78 -8.83
CA GLN A 421 19.59 -77.20 -8.60
C GLN A 421 19.77 -78.02 -9.88
N PHE A 422 19.22 -77.55 -10.99
CA PHE A 422 19.38 -78.21 -12.28
C PHE A 422 20.85 -78.32 -12.70
N ALA A 423 21.62 -77.24 -12.60
CA ALA A 423 23.05 -77.24 -12.93
C ALA A 423 23.86 -78.23 -12.06
N GLN A 424 23.51 -78.35 -10.77
CA GLN A 424 24.12 -79.32 -9.85
C GLN A 424 23.80 -80.76 -10.24
N GLU A 425 22.55 -81.08 -10.52
CA GLU A 425 22.13 -82.43 -10.92
C GLU A 425 22.74 -82.84 -12.27
N VAL A 426 22.76 -81.95 -13.26
CA VAL A 426 23.40 -82.24 -14.56
C VAL A 426 24.90 -82.47 -14.40
N THR A 427 25.58 -81.67 -13.58
CA THR A 427 27.03 -81.85 -13.32
C THR A 427 27.30 -83.17 -12.61
N LYS A 428 26.44 -83.53 -11.64
CA LYS A 428 26.53 -84.80 -10.91
C LYS A 428 26.36 -85.99 -11.84
N ILE A 429 25.30 -86.02 -12.66
CA ILE A 429 25.06 -87.11 -13.62
C ILE A 429 26.18 -87.20 -14.65
N SER A 430 26.64 -86.05 -15.15
CA SER A 430 27.75 -86.01 -16.11
C SER A 430 29.04 -86.62 -15.51
N ARG A 431 29.25 -86.46 -14.20
CA ARG A 431 30.37 -87.07 -13.47
C ARG A 431 30.15 -88.57 -13.23
N GLU A 432 28.98 -88.95 -12.73
CA GLU A 432 28.63 -90.35 -12.45
C GLU A 432 28.74 -91.22 -13.71
N VAL A 433 28.24 -90.72 -14.83
CA VAL A 433 28.28 -91.42 -16.13
C VAL A 433 29.65 -91.27 -16.80
N GLY A 434 30.23 -90.07 -16.81
CA GLY A 434 31.42 -89.76 -17.60
C GLY A 434 32.73 -90.19 -16.96
N THR A 435 32.87 -90.04 -15.63
CA THR A 435 34.13 -90.37 -14.92
C THR A 435 34.00 -91.61 -14.05
N ASP A 436 32.84 -91.80 -13.41
CA ASP A 436 32.70 -92.86 -12.39
C ASP A 436 32.12 -94.16 -12.98
N GLY A 437 31.61 -94.11 -14.22
CA GLY A 437 31.09 -95.26 -14.96
C GLY A 437 29.82 -95.87 -14.37
N VAL A 438 29.10 -95.11 -13.52
CA VAL A 438 27.84 -95.53 -12.89
C VAL A 438 26.69 -95.10 -13.81
N LEU A 439 26.00 -96.09 -14.37
CA LEU A 439 24.83 -95.89 -15.24
C LEU A 439 23.53 -95.97 -14.41
N GLY A 440 22.49 -95.26 -14.86
CA GLY A 440 21.17 -95.26 -14.22
C GLY A 440 20.91 -94.16 -13.18
N GLY A 441 21.77 -93.13 -13.09
CA GLY A 441 21.54 -91.97 -12.21
C GLY A 441 20.31 -91.15 -12.64
N GLN A 442 19.40 -90.87 -11.70
CA GLN A 442 18.20 -90.08 -11.94
C GLN A 442 18.38 -88.66 -11.36
N ALA A 443 18.29 -87.63 -12.19
CA ALA A 443 18.24 -86.25 -11.72
C ALA A 443 16.90 -86.04 -11.00
N THR A 444 16.96 -85.56 -9.76
CA THR A 444 15.75 -85.18 -9.04
C THR A 444 15.80 -83.69 -8.75
N VAL A 445 15.14 -82.89 -9.59
CA VAL A 445 14.97 -81.46 -9.36
C VAL A 445 13.57 -81.23 -8.80
N HIS A 446 13.47 -80.57 -7.64
CA HIS A 446 12.19 -80.37 -6.95
C HIS A 446 11.51 -79.07 -7.39
N GLY A 447 10.19 -79.10 -7.59
CA GLY A 447 9.38 -77.91 -7.85
C GLY A 447 9.60 -77.29 -9.23
N VAL A 448 9.98 -78.09 -10.22
CA VAL A 448 10.10 -77.67 -11.63
C VAL A 448 8.91 -78.19 -12.44
N GLU A 449 8.44 -77.37 -13.38
CA GLU A 449 7.30 -77.67 -14.26
C GLU A 449 7.64 -77.28 -15.72
N GLY A 450 6.92 -77.84 -16.68
CA GLY A 450 7.10 -77.56 -18.12
C GLY A 450 8.46 -78.02 -18.65
N VAL A 451 9.11 -77.18 -19.47
CA VAL A 451 10.39 -77.51 -20.15
C VAL A 451 11.47 -77.96 -19.16
N TRP A 452 11.46 -77.45 -17.93
CA TRP A 452 12.41 -77.87 -16.89
C TRP A 452 12.22 -79.31 -16.47
N MET A 453 10.97 -79.76 -16.33
CA MET A 453 10.64 -81.15 -16.02
C MET A 453 11.04 -82.06 -17.18
N ASP A 454 10.68 -81.67 -18.41
CA ASP A 454 11.04 -82.42 -19.62
C ASP A 454 12.56 -82.57 -19.78
N LEU A 455 13.32 -81.51 -19.48
CA LEU A 455 14.78 -81.55 -19.52
C LEU A 455 15.36 -82.46 -18.44
N THR A 456 14.88 -82.38 -17.20
CA THR A 456 15.28 -83.30 -16.14
C THR A 456 14.97 -84.75 -16.50
N GLU A 457 13.84 -85.01 -17.17
CA GLU A 457 13.49 -86.35 -17.64
C GLU A 457 14.32 -86.81 -18.84
N SER A 458 14.68 -85.91 -19.75
CA SER A 458 15.46 -86.25 -20.94
C SER A 458 16.94 -86.55 -20.65
N VAL A 459 17.49 -86.00 -19.56
CA VAL A 459 18.89 -86.27 -19.10
C VAL A 459 19.01 -87.69 -18.50
N PHE A 460 17.93 -88.46 -18.42
CA PHE A 460 17.97 -89.86 -18.04
C PHE A 460 18.67 -90.73 -19.09
N LEU A 461 19.89 -91.18 -18.76
CA LEU A 461 20.59 -92.20 -19.51
C LEU A 461 20.09 -93.59 -19.07
N ASN A 462 19.05 -94.07 -19.73
CA ASN A 462 18.62 -95.47 -19.60
C ASN A 462 19.66 -96.42 -20.22
N ASP A 463 19.83 -97.60 -19.60
CA ASP A 463 20.72 -98.69 -20.07
C ASP A 463 20.53 -99.08 -21.55
N THR A 464 19.39 -98.70 -22.15
CA THR A 464 19.10 -98.90 -23.57
C THR A 464 20.00 -98.11 -24.52
N CYS A 465 20.57 -96.97 -24.12
CA CYS A 465 21.40 -96.15 -24.99
C CYS A 465 22.79 -96.78 -25.28
N PHE A 466 23.31 -97.58 -24.34
CA PHE A 466 24.65 -98.20 -24.43
C PHE A 466 24.65 -99.68 -24.88
N ARG A 467 23.48 -100.28 -25.09
CA ARG A 467 23.36 -101.67 -25.60
C ARG A 467 24.18 -101.93 -26.89
N PRO A 468 24.27 -101.02 -27.88
CA PRO A 468 25.15 -101.22 -29.04
C PRO A 468 26.65 -101.02 -28.72
N PHE A 469 27.00 -100.17 -27.74
CA PHE A 469 28.39 -99.95 -27.33
C PHE A 469 28.97 -101.15 -26.56
N CYS A 470 28.18 -101.76 -25.66
CA CYS A 470 28.59 -102.99 -24.97
C CYS A 470 28.71 -104.18 -25.94
N LEU A 471 27.85 -104.27 -26.96
CA LEU A 471 27.98 -105.29 -28.01
C LEU A 471 29.30 -105.11 -28.79
N CYS A 472 29.66 -103.90 -29.17
CA CYS A 472 30.97 -103.61 -29.78
C CYS A 472 32.14 -103.98 -28.87
N PHE A 473 32.05 -103.74 -27.55
CA PHE A 473 33.15 -104.06 -26.63
C PHE A 473 33.34 -105.57 -26.44
N VAL A 474 32.24 -106.32 -26.31
CA VAL A 474 32.27 -107.79 -26.22
C VAL A 474 32.72 -108.44 -27.53
N ASP A 475 32.34 -107.88 -28.68
CA ASP A 475 32.83 -108.34 -29.99
C ASP A 475 34.31 -107.96 -30.21
N CYS A 476 34.77 -106.81 -29.69
CA CYS A 476 36.18 -106.42 -29.72
C CYS A 476 37.04 -107.33 -28.82
N GLU A 477 36.55 -107.70 -27.64
CA GLU A 477 37.23 -108.64 -26.74
C GLU A 477 37.27 -110.07 -27.30
N ARG A 478 36.21 -110.50 -27.99
CA ARG A 478 36.18 -111.77 -28.74
C ARG A 478 37.13 -111.77 -29.94
N MET A 479 37.28 -110.64 -30.64
CA MET A 479 38.29 -110.49 -31.69
C MET A 479 39.72 -110.49 -31.12
N PHE A 480 39.96 -109.85 -29.97
CA PHE A 480 41.29 -109.80 -29.36
C PHE A 480 41.82 -111.19 -28.93
N ARG A 481 40.94 -112.13 -28.58
CA ARG A 481 41.33 -113.52 -28.31
C ARG A 481 41.65 -114.34 -29.56
N ARG A 482 41.22 -113.90 -30.75
CA ARG A 482 41.61 -114.52 -32.03
C ARG A 482 42.80 -113.73 -32.58
N LYS A 483 44.01 -114.22 -32.33
CA LYS A 483 45.29 -113.60 -32.71
C LYS A 483 45.37 -113.14 -34.19
N GLU A 484 44.89 -111.94 -34.49
CA GLU A 484 45.19 -111.23 -35.74
C GLU A 484 45.59 -109.77 -35.46
N ALA A 485 46.81 -109.61 -34.93
CA ALA A 485 47.37 -108.32 -34.55
C ALA A 485 47.55 -107.32 -35.72
N LYS A 486 47.41 -107.76 -36.98
CA LYS A 486 47.63 -106.89 -38.16
C LYS A 486 46.39 -106.13 -38.64
N LEU A 487 45.18 -106.65 -38.41
CA LEU A 487 43.93 -105.93 -38.74
C LEU A 487 43.59 -104.87 -37.67
N TRP A 488 44.08 -105.07 -36.45
CA TRP A 488 43.79 -104.19 -35.31
C TRP A 488 44.39 -102.78 -35.47
N SER A 489 45.59 -102.65 -36.02
CA SER A 489 46.20 -101.32 -36.31
C SER A 489 45.46 -100.54 -37.40
N PHE A 490 44.72 -101.22 -38.28
CA PHE A 490 44.01 -100.58 -39.39
C PHE A 490 42.59 -100.15 -39.00
N MET A 491 41.89 -100.96 -38.19
CA MET A 491 40.55 -100.63 -37.71
C MET A 491 40.55 -99.62 -36.55
N CYS A 492 41.52 -99.68 -35.63
CA CYS A 492 41.59 -98.72 -34.52
C CYS A 492 41.88 -97.29 -35.02
N GLY A 493 42.65 -97.15 -36.11
CA GLY A 493 42.87 -95.87 -36.80
C GLY A 493 41.65 -95.33 -37.57
N MET A 494 40.61 -96.13 -37.81
CA MET A 494 39.42 -95.71 -38.55
C MET A 494 38.22 -95.39 -37.63
N VAL A 495 38.19 -95.96 -36.42
CA VAL A 495 37.11 -95.72 -35.43
C VAL A 495 37.50 -94.63 -34.41
N CYS A 496 38.78 -94.50 -34.06
CA CYS A 496 39.30 -93.37 -33.29
C CYS A 496 39.90 -92.32 -34.25
N GLY A 497 39.10 -91.82 -35.19
CA GLY A 497 39.45 -90.65 -35.99
C GLY A 497 39.23 -89.38 -35.17
N PHE A 498 40.31 -88.84 -34.62
CA PHE A 498 40.53 -87.40 -34.48
C PHE A 498 41.56 -86.98 -35.51
#